data_AF-I0YVT5-F1
#
_entry.id   AF-I0YVT5-F1
#
_cell.length_a   1.000
_cell.length_b   1.000
_cell.length_c   1.000
_cell.angle_alpha   90.00
_cell.angle_beta   90.00
_cell.angle_gamma   90.00
#
_symmetry.space_group_name_H-M   'P 1'
#
loop_
_entity.id
_entity.type
_entity.pdbx_description
1 polymer ?
#
loop_
_entity_poly.entity_id
_entity_poly.type
_entity_poly.pdbx_seq_one_letter_code
_entity_poly.pdbx_strand_id
1 'polypeptide(L)'
;MFGRVSTPTNNASRGSRQRLSDCFTSTSQKTNAPSWRSLNVLKPLRNQSPSSNGAVQQHTRELGQEPTTQGRGEHQLISRQTPKGYQYTEQAYLTARTRRVAQHFPTALGLDDFLNRLEIALFAYGFTGENCIAMSNMCRDEISATLKQKLDGVFGSSFNTNGLGGVLTCGVTGVKAGLSHSPVSEGSGKERYVFMSFPHISVNAVGTVGAISRPGRPGQSCACGALNGALTDLKATGLAANCRKPGEHDAMDPEFSILKQRLARRMRYEGMTDEDIQAMDLLAQIAERTIHDDMEYLIKHTVDPRKADYAVISGIQIHSWGEQFDDAAPNLEYIAPCSVYCVVAGERTYLDLFTIPGLTPRQISVLSASASPTDRTKPVDPDEVWHHPQSLFAPAD
;
A
#
# COMPACT_ATOMS: atom_id res chain seq x y z
N MET A 1 -88.25 2.55 -29.78
CA MET A 1 -87.29 1.59 -29.18
C MET A 1 -85.89 2.08 -29.50
N PHE A 2 -85.09 2.35 -28.45
CA PHE A 2 -83.67 2.72 -28.41
C PHE A 2 -83.18 3.64 -29.55
N GLY A 3 -83.06 4.95 -29.40
CA GLY A 3 -82.40 5.66 -28.29
C GLY A 3 -81.09 6.27 -28.79
N ARG A 4 -81.19 7.41 -29.49
CA ARG A 4 -80.10 8.29 -29.94
C ARG A 4 -79.26 8.79 -28.76
N VAL A 5 -77.97 9.11 -28.98
CA VAL A 5 -77.35 10.44 -28.72
C VAL A 5 -76.01 10.47 -29.52
N SER A 6 -75.88 11.04 -30.72
CA SER A 6 -75.77 12.46 -31.12
C SER A 6 -74.62 13.25 -30.46
N THR A 7 -73.53 13.42 -31.23
CA THR A 7 -72.53 14.49 -31.09
C THR A 7 -73.18 15.87 -31.10
N PRO A 8 -72.64 16.82 -30.31
CA PRO A 8 -72.69 18.22 -30.66
C PRO A 8 -71.31 18.88 -30.69
N THR A 9 -71.24 19.87 -31.57
CA THR A 9 -70.13 20.78 -31.83
C THR A 9 -70.16 22.01 -30.91
N ASN A 10 -69.02 22.69 -30.89
CA ASN A 10 -68.78 24.15 -30.78
C ASN A 10 -68.34 24.81 -29.45
N ASN A 11 -67.22 25.53 -29.64
CA ASN A 11 -66.83 26.86 -29.12
C ASN A 11 -66.56 27.09 -27.63
N ALA A 12 -65.31 27.50 -27.32
CA ALA A 12 -64.90 28.66 -26.52
C ALA A 12 -63.37 28.54 -26.25
N SER A 13 -62.49 29.38 -26.79
CA SER A 13 -62.14 30.74 -26.34
C SER A 13 -61.51 30.83 -24.93
N ARG A 14 -60.27 31.36 -24.94
CA ARG A 14 -59.58 32.18 -23.92
C ARG A 14 -59.41 31.63 -22.50
N GLY A 15 -58.14 31.54 -22.06
CA GLY A 15 -57.83 31.47 -20.63
C GLY A 15 -56.37 31.15 -20.35
N SER A 16 -55.55 32.20 -20.31
CA SER A 16 -54.19 32.24 -19.77
C SER A 16 -53.98 31.40 -18.50
N ARG A 17 -52.94 30.56 -18.48
CA ARG A 17 -52.25 30.13 -17.25
C ARG A 17 -50.74 30.23 -17.42
N GLN A 18 -50.18 31.14 -16.64
CA GLN A 18 -48.76 31.30 -16.36
C GLN A 18 -48.16 30.00 -15.83
N ARG A 19 -46.90 29.72 -16.21
CA ARG A 19 -45.86 29.29 -15.27
C ARG A 19 -44.50 29.80 -15.74
N LEU A 20 -43.87 30.47 -14.80
CA LEU A 20 -42.54 31.06 -14.79
C LEU A 20 -41.44 30.04 -15.16
N SER A 21 -40.47 30.46 -15.97
CA SER A 21 -39.04 30.46 -15.59
C SER A 21 -38.16 30.89 -16.76
N ASP A 22 -37.82 32.18 -16.81
CA ASP A 22 -36.62 32.68 -17.45
C ASP A 22 -35.61 33.05 -16.37
N CYS A 23 -34.33 32.88 -16.72
CA CYS A 23 -33.14 33.45 -16.11
C CYS A 23 -32.67 32.83 -14.77
N PHE A 24 -31.56 32.10 -14.81
CA PHE A 24 -30.39 32.40 -13.96
C PHE A 24 -29.13 31.73 -14.52
N THR A 25 -28.28 32.57 -15.09
CA THR A 25 -26.83 32.37 -15.16
C THR A 25 -26.27 32.29 -13.74
N SER A 26 -25.49 31.25 -13.41
CA SER A 26 -24.50 31.36 -12.34
C SER A 26 -23.28 30.47 -12.63
N THR A 27 -22.19 31.17 -12.93
CA THR A 27 -20.83 30.94 -12.43
C THR A 27 -20.42 29.51 -12.08
N SER A 28 -19.75 28.85 -13.04
CA SER A 28 -18.80 27.78 -12.74
C SER A 28 -17.55 28.39 -12.09
N GLN A 29 -17.44 28.21 -10.76
CA GLN A 29 -16.19 28.46 -10.05
C GLN A 29 -15.19 27.37 -10.44
N LYS A 30 -14.15 27.78 -11.16
CA LYS A 30 -12.92 27.02 -11.37
C LYS A 30 -12.28 26.76 -10.00
N THR A 31 -12.27 25.52 -9.55
CA THR A 31 -11.38 25.08 -8.48
C THR A 31 -10.01 24.84 -9.11
N ASN A 32 -9.03 25.63 -8.68
CA ASN A 32 -7.63 25.48 -9.09
C ASN A 32 -7.06 24.21 -8.46
N ALA A 33 -6.92 23.15 -9.26
CA ALA A 33 -6.00 22.07 -8.97
C ALA A 33 -4.57 22.53 -9.32
N PRO A 34 -3.55 22.32 -8.46
CA PRO A 34 -2.18 22.69 -8.80
C PRO A 34 -1.67 21.80 -9.94
N SER A 35 -1.20 22.42 -11.03
CA SER A 35 -0.53 21.74 -12.12
C SER A 35 0.90 21.37 -11.71
N TRP A 36 1.20 20.08 -11.59
CA TRP A 36 2.54 19.56 -11.31
C TRP A 36 3.49 19.58 -12.53
N ARG A 37 3.44 20.65 -13.33
CA ARG A 37 4.41 20.88 -14.41
C ARG A 37 5.34 21.99 -13.98
N SER A 38 6.45 21.64 -13.31
CA SER A 38 7.76 22.33 -13.37
C SER A 38 8.68 21.84 -12.24
N LEU A 39 9.36 20.71 -12.43
CA LEU A 39 10.65 20.48 -11.80
C LEU A 39 11.66 20.21 -12.91
N ASN A 40 12.56 21.17 -13.08
CA ASN A 40 13.63 21.16 -14.05
C ASN A 40 14.54 19.93 -13.82
N VAL A 41 14.57 19.03 -14.80
CA VAL A 41 15.55 17.95 -14.89
C VAL A 41 16.91 18.57 -15.21
N LEU A 42 17.75 18.69 -14.19
CA LEU A 42 19.18 18.94 -14.36
C LEU A 42 19.80 17.70 -15.02
N LYS A 43 20.24 17.85 -16.28
CA LYS A 43 21.02 16.83 -17.01
C LYS A 43 22.35 16.56 -16.28
N PRO A 44 22.75 15.30 -16.03
CA PRO A 44 24.08 15.01 -15.51
C PRO A 44 25.14 15.23 -16.60
N LEU A 45 26.18 15.97 -16.25
CA LEU A 45 27.39 16.15 -17.03
C LEU A 45 28.13 14.81 -17.18
N ARG A 46 28.49 14.51 -18.43
CA ARG A 46 29.18 13.31 -18.90
C ARG A 46 30.67 13.40 -18.53
N ASN A 47 31.11 12.69 -17.50
CA ASN A 47 32.54 12.51 -17.23
C ASN A 47 33.03 11.20 -17.86
N GLN A 48 33.90 11.35 -18.85
CA GLN A 48 34.72 10.28 -19.40
C GLN A 48 35.87 9.99 -18.41
N SER A 49 36.14 8.71 -18.15
CA SER A 49 37.43 8.28 -17.61
C SER A 49 37.92 7.05 -18.37
N PRO A 50 39.25 6.88 -18.51
CA PRO A 50 39.83 6.09 -19.58
C PRO A 50 40.04 4.61 -19.24
N SER A 51 40.14 3.84 -20.31
CA SER A 51 40.51 2.43 -20.37
C SER A 51 41.83 2.12 -19.65
N SER A 52 41.88 1.00 -18.95
CA SER A 52 43.13 0.30 -18.71
C SER A 52 42.92 -1.21 -18.87
N ASN A 53 43.62 -1.73 -19.88
CA ASN A 53 43.89 -3.14 -20.08
C ASN A 53 44.83 -3.62 -18.95
N GLY A 54 44.52 -4.76 -18.34
CA GLY A 54 45.38 -5.43 -17.38
C GLY A 54 45.23 -6.93 -17.52
N ALA A 55 46.29 -7.57 -18.00
CA ALA A 55 46.34 -8.93 -18.50
C ALA A 55 46.14 -10.01 -17.42
N VAL A 56 45.61 -11.13 -17.91
CA VAL A 56 45.50 -12.45 -17.30
C VAL A 56 46.87 -12.96 -16.84
N GLN A 57 46.97 -13.38 -15.57
CA GLN A 57 47.96 -14.36 -15.14
C GLN A 57 47.25 -15.50 -14.40
N GLN A 58 47.23 -16.66 -15.05
CA GLN A 58 46.84 -17.94 -14.49
C GLN A 58 47.94 -18.42 -13.54
N HIS A 59 47.57 -18.77 -12.31
CA HIS A 59 48.37 -19.66 -11.49
C HIS A 59 47.53 -20.86 -11.05
N THR A 60 47.82 -21.98 -11.69
CA THR A 60 47.48 -23.33 -11.26
C THR A 60 48.29 -23.70 -10.02
N ARG A 61 47.63 -24.24 -8.98
CA ARG A 61 48.29 -25.15 -8.03
C ARG A 61 47.29 -26.07 -7.31
N GLU A 62 47.31 -27.31 -7.79
CA GLU A 62 47.29 -28.60 -7.11
C GLU A 62 46.45 -28.85 -5.84
N LEU A 63 45.68 -29.93 -5.96
CA LEU A 63 44.98 -30.72 -4.96
C LEU A 63 45.90 -31.23 -3.83
N GLY A 64 45.42 -31.19 -2.59
CA GLY A 64 46.10 -31.80 -1.45
C GLY A 64 45.21 -31.94 -0.20
N GLN A 65 44.59 -33.13 -0.10
CA GLN A 65 44.34 -33.94 1.10
C GLN A 65 43.60 -33.36 2.34
N GLU A 66 42.48 -34.01 2.67
CA GLU A 66 41.81 -33.98 3.98
C GLU A 66 42.67 -34.62 5.09
N PRO A 67 42.40 -34.23 6.36
CA PRO A 67 42.38 -35.21 7.43
C PRO A 67 41.08 -35.17 8.26
N THR A 68 40.58 -36.37 8.50
CA THR A 68 39.54 -36.74 9.47
C THR A 68 40.06 -36.64 10.90
N THR A 69 39.27 -36.08 11.82
CA THR A 69 39.28 -36.48 13.24
C THR A 69 37.95 -36.15 13.92
N GLN A 70 37.34 -37.18 14.50
CA GLN A 70 36.23 -37.11 15.45
C GLN A 70 36.71 -36.52 16.79
N GLY A 71 35.87 -35.69 17.42
CA GLY A 71 36.05 -35.24 18.81
C GLY A 71 34.80 -34.59 19.35
N ARG A 72 34.11 -35.27 20.27
CA ARG A 72 33.05 -34.71 21.14
C ARG A 72 33.66 -33.60 22.01
N GLY A 73 33.02 -32.44 22.06
CA GLY A 73 33.37 -31.33 22.95
C GLY A 73 32.17 -30.43 23.20
N GLU A 74 31.98 -30.09 24.47
CA GLU A 74 30.80 -29.46 25.08
C GLU A 74 30.52 -28.05 24.55
N HIS A 75 29.23 -27.71 24.40
CA HIS A 75 28.77 -26.37 24.02
C HIS A 75 28.98 -25.37 25.17
N GLN A 76 30.13 -24.70 25.17
CA GLN A 76 30.34 -23.49 25.97
C GLN A 76 29.77 -22.29 25.21
N LEU A 77 28.74 -21.65 25.77
CA LEU A 77 28.15 -20.40 25.27
C LEU A 77 29.20 -19.29 25.28
N ILE A 78 29.86 -19.08 24.15
CA ILE A 78 30.73 -17.93 23.91
C ILE A 78 29.85 -16.70 23.77
N SER A 79 29.87 -15.85 24.79
CA SER A 79 29.43 -14.46 24.74
C SER A 79 30.10 -13.77 23.55
N ARG A 80 29.34 -13.52 22.47
CA ARG A 80 29.82 -12.77 21.30
C ARG A 80 29.89 -11.29 21.66
N GLN A 81 31.04 -10.86 22.18
CA GLN A 81 31.43 -9.45 22.08
C GLN A 81 31.71 -9.15 20.61
N THR A 82 30.86 -8.35 19.97
CA THR A 82 31.03 -7.93 18.58
C THR A 82 32.20 -6.95 18.43
N PRO A 83 33.16 -7.18 17.51
CA PRO A 83 34.28 -6.27 17.31
C PRO A 83 33.85 -4.93 16.69
N LYS A 84 34.44 -3.82 17.17
CA LYS A 84 34.18 -2.41 16.77
C LYS A 84 34.50 -2.04 15.30
N GLY A 85 34.74 -3.00 14.41
CA GLY A 85 35.13 -2.77 13.02
C GLY A 85 34.03 -2.92 11.96
N TYR A 86 32.93 -3.60 12.27
CA TYR A 86 31.90 -3.96 11.29
C TYR A 86 30.77 -2.92 11.10
N GLN A 87 30.60 -1.97 12.02
CA GLN A 87 29.46 -1.05 12.01
C GLN A 87 29.51 -0.01 10.87
N TYR A 88 30.71 0.46 10.50
CA TYR A 88 30.84 1.52 9.48
C TYR A 88 30.58 1.02 8.05
N THR A 89 30.98 -0.21 7.73
CA THR A 89 30.74 -0.83 6.42
C THR A 89 29.26 -1.17 6.23
N GLU A 90 28.60 -1.64 7.29
CA GLU A 90 27.17 -1.95 7.28
C GLU A 90 26.33 -0.68 7.11
N GLN A 91 26.64 0.39 7.86
CA GLN A 91 25.95 1.67 7.70
C GLN A 91 26.11 2.24 6.28
N ALA A 92 27.32 2.21 5.73
CA ALA A 92 27.58 2.67 4.37
C ALA A 92 26.79 1.84 3.33
N TYR A 93 26.73 0.52 3.51
CA TYR A 93 25.96 -0.39 2.67
C TYR A 93 24.45 -0.11 2.72
N LEU A 94 23.86 -0.02 3.92
CA LEU A 94 22.44 0.29 4.11
C LEU A 94 22.09 1.69 3.57
N THR A 95 23.01 2.66 3.74
CA THR A 95 22.83 4.00 3.17
C THR A 95 22.81 3.96 1.63
N ALA A 96 23.71 3.18 1.02
CA ALA A 96 23.72 3.00 -0.43
C ALA A 96 22.45 2.31 -0.94
N ARG A 97 21.96 1.30 -0.23
CA ARG A 97 20.67 0.61 -0.48
C ARG A 97 19.50 1.61 -0.50
N THR A 98 19.36 2.41 0.56
CA THR A 98 18.31 3.43 0.64
C THR A 98 18.43 4.47 -0.48
N ARG A 99 19.65 4.89 -0.85
CA ARG A 99 19.86 5.82 -1.98
C ARG A 99 19.40 5.24 -3.32
N ARG A 100 19.65 3.95 -3.58
CA ARG A 100 19.18 3.27 -4.81
C ARG A 100 17.65 3.28 -4.88
N VAL A 101 16.97 2.98 -3.79
CA VAL A 101 15.51 3.08 -3.72
C VAL A 101 15.05 4.52 -3.96
N ALA A 102 15.69 5.50 -3.30
CA ALA A 102 15.35 6.91 -3.41
C ALA A 102 15.59 7.52 -4.82
N GLN A 103 16.44 6.92 -5.65
CA GLN A 103 16.60 7.32 -7.06
C GLN A 103 15.33 7.10 -7.88
N HIS A 104 14.55 6.06 -7.55
CA HIS A 104 13.28 5.76 -8.20
C HIS A 104 12.09 6.35 -7.44
N PHE A 105 12.17 6.37 -6.11
CA PHE A 105 11.10 6.78 -5.21
C PHE A 105 11.64 7.73 -4.13
N PRO A 106 11.75 9.04 -4.41
CA PRO A 106 12.37 10.00 -3.50
C PRO A 106 11.70 10.11 -2.12
N THR A 107 10.41 9.76 -2.02
CA THR A 107 9.64 9.76 -0.77
C THR A 107 9.78 8.46 0.03
N ALA A 108 10.57 7.47 -0.43
CA ALA A 108 10.68 6.18 0.24
C ALA A 108 11.19 6.31 1.68
N LEU A 109 10.39 5.81 2.61
CA LEU A 109 10.71 5.61 4.02
C LEU A 109 10.90 4.11 4.26
N GLY A 110 11.81 3.76 5.17
CA GLY A 110 11.87 2.37 5.65
C GLY A 110 10.52 1.99 6.27
N LEU A 111 10.08 0.74 6.09
CA LEU A 111 8.74 0.30 6.47
C LEU A 111 8.37 0.64 7.93
N ASP A 112 9.27 0.38 8.87
CA ASP A 112 9.04 0.71 10.29
C ASP A 112 9.01 2.23 10.56
N ASP A 113 9.83 3.02 9.86
CA ASP A 113 9.82 4.48 9.97
C ASP A 113 8.51 5.06 9.42
N PHE A 114 8.03 4.54 8.29
CA PHE A 114 6.73 4.88 7.73
C PHE A 114 5.59 4.60 8.72
N LEU A 115 5.55 3.41 9.32
CA LEU A 115 4.48 3.03 10.24
C LEU A 115 4.48 3.88 11.50
N ASN A 116 5.65 4.10 12.11
CA ASN A 116 5.77 4.95 13.29
C ASN A 116 5.25 6.37 13.02
N ARG A 117 5.65 6.97 11.89
CA ARG A 117 5.17 8.31 11.50
C ARG A 117 3.68 8.33 11.22
N LEU A 118 3.18 7.29 10.54
CA LEU A 118 1.76 7.17 10.22
C LEU A 118 0.90 7.06 11.48
N GLU A 119 1.30 6.21 12.42
CA GLU A 119 0.59 6.02 13.69
C GLU A 119 0.54 7.33 14.49
N ILE A 120 1.67 8.04 14.62
CA ILE A 120 1.74 9.35 15.28
C ILE A 120 0.81 10.36 14.57
N ALA A 121 0.85 10.42 13.24
CA ALA A 121 0.04 11.34 12.46
C ALA A 121 -1.45 11.09 12.70
N LEU A 122 -1.87 9.83 12.62
CA LEU A 122 -3.27 9.43 12.76
C LEU A 122 -3.77 9.57 14.22
N PHE A 123 -2.92 9.27 15.19
CA PHE A 123 -3.22 9.46 16.61
C PHE A 123 -3.55 10.93 16.94
N ALA A 124 -2.84 11.88 16.33
CA ALA A 124 -3.13 13.31 16.49
C ALA A 124 -4.54 13.73 16.03
N TYR A 125 -5.19 12.91 15.19
CA TYR A 125 -6.56 13.10 14.71
C TYR A 125 -7.55 12.10 15.35
N GLY A 126 -7.13 11.40 16.40
CA GLY A 126 -7.99 10.52 17.19
C GLY A 126 -8.21 9.12 16.59
N PHE A 127 -7.42 8.70 15.61
CA PHE A 127 -7.42 7.33 15.10
C PHE A 127 -6.44 6.48 15.92
N THR A 128 -6.91 5.34 16.43
CA THR A 128 -6.10 4.34 17.14
C THR A 128 -6.48 2.94 16.66
N GLY A 129 -5.62 1.94 16.87
CA GLY A 129 -5.93 0.56 16.51
C GLY A 129 -7.14 -0.04 17.23
N GLU A 130 -7.58 0.57 18.34
CA GLU A 130 -8.75 0.13 19.12
C GLU A 130 -10.06 0.72 18.60
N ASN A 131 -9.99 1.87 17.91
CA ASN A 131 -11.18 2.67 17.60
C ASN A 131 -11.46 2.84 16.11
N CYS A 132 -10.67 2.17 15.26
CA CYS A 132 -10.85 2.19 13.81
C CYS A 132 -10.79 0.78 13.23
N ILE A 133 -11.35 0.62 12.04
CA ILE A 133 -11.11 -0.54 11.19
C ILE A 133 -10.21 -0.16 10.01
N ALA A 134 -9.14 -0.92 9.84
CA ALA A 134 -8.27 -0.83 8.69
C ALA A 134 -8.84 -1.64 7.51
N MET A 135 -8.86 -1.04 6.33
CA MET A 135 -9.09 -1.71 5.05
C MET A 135 -7.80 -1.65 4.22
N SER A 136 -7.19 -2.81 4.00
CA SER A 136 -5.91 -2.96 3.31
C SER A 136 -6.09 -3.51 1.89
N ASN A 137 -5.59 -2.79 0.90
CA ASN A 137 -5.58 -3.19 -0.50
C ASN A 137 -4.14 -3.29 -1.03
N MET A 138 -3.69 -4.52 -1.29
CA MET A 138 -2.35 -4.81 -1.80
C MET A 138 -2.41 -5.73 -3.02
N CYS A 139 -1.24 -5.97 -3.63
CA CYS A 139 -1.11 -7.07 -4.57
C CYS A 139 -1.38 -8.43 -3.90
N ARG A 140 -1.90 -9.40 -4.64
CA ARG A 140 -2.05 -10.80 -4.17
C ARG A 140 -0.72 -11.55 -4.01
N ASP A 141 0.39 -10.97 -4.47
CA ASP A 141 1.73 -11.54 -4.36
C ASP A 141 2.15 -11.74 -2.90
N GLU A 142 2.73 -12.88 -2.55
CA GLU A 142 3.03 -13.28 -1.17
C GLU A 142 4.02 -12.35 -0.48
N ILE A 143 4.88 -11.68 -1.24
CA ILE A 143 5.89 -10.76 -0.69
C ILE A 143 5.29 -9.48 -0.10
N SER A 144 4.02 -9.17 -0.43
CA SER A 144 3.27 -8.08 0.20
C SER A 144 2.90 -8.37 1.67
N ALA A 145 3.00 -9.62 2.11
CA ALA A 145 2.58 -10.05 3.44
C ALA A 145 3.27 -9.30 4.58
N THR A 146 4.53 -8.87 4.42
CA THR A 146 5.28 -8.16 5.47
C THR A 146 4.62 -6.83 5.85
N LEU A 147 4.21 -6.03 4.85
CA LEU A 147 3.50 -4.77 5.10
C LEU A 147 2.14 -5.06 5.75
N LYS A 148 1.41 -6.05 5.24
CA LYS A 148 0.11 -6.44 5.80
C LYS A 148 0.23 -6.81 7.29
N GLN A 149 1.17 -7.67 7.65
CA GLN A 149 1.36 -8.11 9.04
C GLN A 149 1.69 -6.96 9.97
N LYS A 150 2.54 -6.01 9.53
CA LYS A 150 2.87 -4.85 10.36
C LYS A 150 1.70 -3.87 10.50
N LEU A 151 0.91 -3.67 9.44
CA LEU A 151 -0.32 -2.88 9.52
C LEU A 151 -1.34 -3.53 10.46
N ASP A 152 -1.50 -4.85 10.40
CA ASP A 152 -2.37 -5.58 11.34
C ASP A 152 -1.87 -5.47 12.79
N GLY A 153 -0.56 -5.33 12.98
CA GLY A 153 0.05 -5.08 14.29
C GLY A 153 -0.29 -3.70 14.88
N VAL A 154 -0.61 -2.71 14.04
CA VAL A 154 -0.97 -1.35 14.47
C VAL A 154 -2.49 -1.18 14.60
N PHE A 155 -3.25 -1.69 13.62
CA PHE A 155 -4.69 -1.44 13.49
C PHE A 155 -5.57 -2.66 13.82
N GLY A 156 -4.99 -3.73 14.38
CA GLY A 156 -5.67 -5.00 14.54
C GLY A 156 -5.94 -5.69 13.20
N SER A 157 -6.74 -6.75 13.21
CA SER A 157 -7.06 -7.52 12.00
C SER A 157 -7.75 -6.67 10.94
N SER A 158 -7.03 -6.26 9.89
CA SER A 158 -7.59 -5.48 8.79
C SER A 158 -8.54 -6.29 7.91
N PHE A 159 -9.51 -5.61 7.28
CA PHE A 159 -10.28 -6.16 6.16
C PHE A 159 -9.47 -6.03 4.87
N ASN A 160 -9.25 -7.12 4.14
CA ASN A 160 -8.31 -7.13 3.00
C ASN A 160 -9.04 -7.27 1.67
N THR A 161 -8.70 -6.44 0.68
CA THR A 161 -9.35 -6.43 -0.64
C THR A 161 -8.39 -6.63 -1.80
N ASN A 162 -7.29 -7.34 -1.54
CA ASN A 162 -6.18 -7.53 -2.46
C ASN A 162 -6.62 -8.04 -3.85
N GLY A 163 -5.92 -7.57 -4.89
CA GLY A 163 -6.11 -7.96 -6.29
C GLY A 163 -4.76 -8.04 -7.04
N LEU A 164 -4.73 -8.60 -8.25
CA LEU A 164 -3.51 -8.59 -9.08
C LEU A 164 -3.00 -7.15 -9.28
N GLY A 165 -1.73 -6.91 -8.96
CA GLY A 165 -1.12 -5.57 -9.01
C GLY A 165 -1.75 -4.53 -8.06
N GLY A 166 -2.60 -4.96 -7.12
CA GLY A 166 -3.36 -4.07 -6.23
C GLY A 166 -4.66 -3.53 -6.84
N VAL A 167 -5.14 -4.10 -7.96
CA VAL A 167 -6.38 -3.64 -8.59
C VAL A 167 -7.60 -3.81 -7.67
N LEU A 168 -8.42 -2.77 -7.56
CA LEU A 168 -9.65 -2.79 -6.76
C LEU A 168 -10.84 -3.36 -7.55
N THR A 169 -11.17 -4.63 -7.27
CA THR A 169 -12.31 -5.36 -7.83
C THR A 169 -13.39 -5.69 -6.79
N CYS A 170 -13.15 -5.42 -5.51
CA CYS A 170 -14.10 -5.64 -4.41
C CYS A 170 -15.39 -4.80 -4.55
N GLY A 171 -15.30 -3.65 -5.21
CA GLY A 171 -16.41 -2.76 -5.48
C GLY A 171 -17.04 -2.14 -4.22
N VAL A 172 -18.14 -1.41 -4.43
CA VAL A 172 -18.90 -0.75 -3.35
C VAL A 172 -19.39 -1.78 -2.32
N THR A 173 -19.81 -2.96 -2.78
CA THR A 173 -20.29 -4.04 -1.92
C THR A 173 -19.18 -4.55 -1.01
N GLY A 174 -17.99 -4.84 -1.54
CA GLY A 174 -16.86 -5.33 -0.74
C GLY A 174 -16.38 -4.29 0.28
N VAL A 175 -16.33 -3.01 -0.10
CA VAL A 175 -15.98 -1.94 0.84
C VAL A 175 -17.02 -1.85 1.96
N LYS A 176 -18.33 -1.79 1.66
CA LYS A 176 -19.38 -1.73 2.70
C LYS A 176 -19.35 -2.94 3.65
N ALA A 177 -19.05 -4.13 3.13
CA ALA A 177 -18.89 -5.33 3.96
C ALA A 177 -17.73 -5.21 4.96
N GLY A 178 -16.63 -4.57 4.55
CA GLY A 178 -15.53 -4.26 5.48
C GLY A 178 -15.94 -3.24 6.53
N LEU A 179 -16.61 -2.16 6.12
CA LEU A 179 -16.97 -1.05 7.02
C LEU A 179 -17.98 -1.44 8.11
N SER A 180 -18.85 -2.42 7.86
CA SER A 180 -19.82 -2.90 8.85
C SER A 180 -19.21 -3.55 10.10
N HIS A 181 -17.89 -3.77 10.12
CA HIS A 181 -17.17 -4.29 11.28
C HIS A 181 -16.45 -3.18 12.07
N SER A 182 -16.61 -1.91 11.70
CA SER A 182 -15.97 -0.82 12.41
C SER A 182 -16.46 -0.73 13.85
N PRO A 183 -15.57 -0.50 14.82
CA PRO A 183 -16.00 -0.09 16.14
C PRO A 183 -16.71 1.27 16.05
N VAL A 184 -17.69 1.46 16.93
CA VAL A 184 -18.33 2.75 17.15
C VAL A 184 -17.68 3.36 18.39
N SER A 185 -17.07 4.53 18.22
CA SER A 185 -16.38 5.23 19.30
C SER A 185 -17.36 5.69 20.38
N GLU A 186 -17.23 5.18 21.61
CA GLU A 186 -18.18 5.43 22.72
C GLU A 186 -18.42 6.93 22.99
N GLY A 187 -17.39 7.77 22.85
CA GLY A 187 -17.51 9.21 23.11
C GLY A 187 -18.14 10.03 21.98
N SER A 188 -17.89 9.69 20.72
CA SER A 188 -18.35 10.46 19.56
C SER A 188 -19.58 9.86 18.86
N GLY A 189 -19.89 8.58 19.13
CA GLY A 189 -20.90 7.81 18.41
C GLY A 189 -20.57 7.58 16.93
N LYS A 190 -19.35 7.91 16.50
CA LYS A 190 -18.89 7.79 15.11
C LYS A 190 -18.08 6.53 14.90
N GLU A 191 -18.15 6.02 13.68
CA GLU A 191 -17.23 5.00 13.17
C GLU A 191 -15.93 5.66 12.70
N ARG A 192 -14.83 4.90 12.68
CA ARG A 192 -13.56 5.35 12.09
C ARG A 192 -12.97 4.31 11.16
N TYR A 193 -12.55 4.76 9.98
CA TYR A 193 -12.00 3.86 8.95
C TYR A 193 -10.60 4.31 8.54
N VAL A 194 -9.72 3.36 8.24
CA VAL A 194 -8.38 3.64 7.69
C VAL A 194 -8.22 2.85 6.38
N PHE A 195 -8.29 3.54 5.24
CA PHE A 195 -8.14 2.94 3.92
C PHE A 195 -6.69 3.00 3.47
N MET A 196 -6.16 1.86 3.05
CA MET A 196 -4.75 1.70 2.70
C MET A 196 -4.61 1.02 1.35
N SER A 197 -3.85 1.62 0.42
CA SER A 197 -3.63 1.05 -0.91
C SER A 197 -2.18 1.13 -1.37
N PHE A 198 -1.60 -0.04 -1.68
CA PHE A 198 -0.20 -0.15 -2.07
C PHE A 198 -0.02 -1.14 -3.24
N PRO A 199 0.14 -0.67 -4.50
CA PRO A 199 0.87 -1.48 -5.47
C PRO A 199 2.30 -1.69 -4.96
N HIS A 200 2.99 -2.65 -5.56
CA HIS A 200 4.34 -3.02 -5.11
C HIS A 200 5.32 -3.19 -6.27
N ILE A 201 6.60 -3.04 -5.96
CA ILE A 201 7.71 -3.20 -6.88
C ILE A 201 8.95 -3.72 -6.14
N SER A 202 9.85 -4.39 -6.83
CA SER A 202 11.20 -4.67 -6.31
C SER A 202 12.23 -3.68 -6.84
N VAL A 203 13.15 -3.26 -5.96
CA VAL A 203 14.44 -2.65 -6.30
C VAL A 203 15.48 -3.40 -5.49
N ASN A 204 16.07 -4.43 -6.09
CA ASN A 204 16.92 -5.38 -5.37
C ASN A 204 18.19 -4.73 -4.80
N ALA A 205 19.00 -5.51 -4.08
CA ALA A 205 20.17 -5.02 -3.36
C ALA A 205 21.18 -4.30 -4.24
N VAL A 206 21.29 -4.64 -5.53
CA VAL A 206 22.19 -4.00 -6.50
C VAL A 206 21.54 -2.85 -7.28
N GLY A 207 20.22 -2.65 -7.14
CA GLY A 207 19.46 -1.56 -7.77
C GLY A 207 18.69 -1.97 -9.02
N THR A 208 18.60 -3.27 -9.34
CA THR A 208 17.80 -3.74 -10.48
C THR A 208 16.32 -3.60 -10.13
N VAL A 209 15.59 -2.87 -10.96
CA VAL A 209 14.15 -2.61 -10.81
C VAL A 209 13.34 -3.77 -11.38
N GLY A 210 12.31 -4.18 -10.66
CA GLY A 210 11.33 -5.18 -11.08
C GLY A 210 11.77 -6.64 -10.87
N ALA A 211 13.05 -6.91 -10.60
CA ALA A 211 13.59 -8.24 -10.38
C ALA A 211 13.59 -8.60 -8.88
N ILE A 212 13.23 -9.84 -8.55
CA ILE A 212 13.27 -10.35 -7.16
C ILE A 212 13.62 -11.84 -7.14
N SER A 213 14.50 -12.24 -6.22
CA SER A 213 14.80 -13.66 -5.97
C SER A 213 13.91 -14.20 -4.86
N ARG A 214 13.39 -15.44 -5.03
CA ARG A 214 12.38 -16.03 -4.15
C ARG A 214 12.85 -17.37 -3.59
N PRO A 215 12.41 -17.75 -2.36
CA PRO A 215 12.73 -19.05 -1.78
C PRO A 215 12.38 -20.20 -2.71
N GLY A 216 13.34 -21.12 -2.91
CA GLY A 216 13.12 -22.36 -3.67
C GLY A 216 12.84 -22.16 -5.17
N ARG A 217 13.02 -20.95 -5.72
CA ARG A 217 12.87 -20.67 -7.15
C ARG A 217 14.24 -20.45 -7.80
N PRO A 218 14.61 -21.24 -8.82
CA PRO A 218 15.81 -20.97 -9.60
C PRO A 218 15.73 -19.61 -10.31
N GLY A 219 16.78 -18.80 -10.18
CA GLY A 219 16.92 -17.52 -10.87
C GLY A 219 16.10 -16.38 -10.27
N GLN A 220 15.98 -15.29 -11.04
CA GLN A 220 15.19 -14.13 -10.66
C GLN A 220 13.78 -14.22 -11.25
N SER A 221 12.81 -13.82 -10.44
CA SER A 221 11.42 -13.60 -10.82
C SER A 221 11.13 -12.10 -10.89
N CYS A 222 9.84 -11.73 -11.01
CA CYS A 222 9.42 -10.34 -11.08
C CYS A 222 8.57 -9.91 -9.87
N ALA A 223 8.61 -8.62 -9.56
CA ALA A 223 7.74 -7.95 -8.60
C ALA A 223 7.52 -6.48 -9.02
N CYS A 224 6.29 -6.06 -9.32
CA CYS A 224 5.06 -6.86 -9.42
C CYS A 224 4.96 -7.64 -10.74
N GLY A 225 4.62 -8.93 -10.69
CA GLY A 225 4.44 -9.73 -11.91
C GLY A 225 3.28 -9.28 -12.79
N ALA A 226 2.15 -8.86 -12.20
CA ALA A 226 1.03 -8.31 -12.96
C ALA A 226 1.38 -6.97 -13.63
N LEU A 227 2.12 -6.08 -12.93
CA LEU A 227 2.58 -4.84 -13.56
C LEU A 227 3.60 -5.12 -14.67
N ASN A 228 4.51 -6.08 -14.49
CA ASN A 228 5.46 -6.46 -15.54
C ASN A 228 4.76 -7.07 -16.77
N GLY A 229 3.74 -7.92 -16.55
CA GLY A 229 2.90 -8.44 -17.61
C GLY A 229 2.16 -7.33 -18.35
N ALA A 230 1.56 -6.38 -17.61
CA ALA A 230 0.89 -5.22 -18.20
C ALA A 230 1.87 -4.34 -18.98
N LEU A 231 3.08 -4.09 -18.45
CA LEU A 231 4.13 -3.33 -19.14
C LEU A 231 4.47 -3.97 -20.49
N THR A 232 4.70 -5.29 -20.49
CA THR A 232 5.08 -6.05 -21.68
C THR A 232 3.97 -6.01 -22.73
N ASP A 233 2.74 -6.24 -22.32
CA ASP A 233 1.59 -6.28 -23.22
C ASP A 233 1.25 -4.87 -23.77
N LEU A 234 1.29 -3.84 -22.93
CA LEU A 234 1.09 -2.44 -23.36
C LEU A 234 2.18 -1.99 -24.34
N LYS A 235 3.45 -2.38 -24.13
CA LYS A 235 4.53 -2.13 -25.11
C LYS A 235 4.28 -2.82 -26.44
N ALA A 236 3.73 -4.03 -26.42
CA ALA A 236 3.50 -4.83 -27.62
C ALA A 236 2.26 -4.38 -28.42
N THR A 237 1.21 -3.93 -27.73
CA THR A 237 -0.10 -3.67 -28.33
C THR A 237 -0.52 -2.19 -28.34
N GLY A 238 0.18 -1.33 -27.60
CA GLY A 238 -0.08 0.10 -27.49
C GLY A 238 -1.21 0.45 -26.49
N LEU A 239 -1.24 1.72 -26.06
CA LEU A 239 -2.25 2.24 -25.13
C LEU A 239 -3.65 2.19 -25.75
N ALA A 240 -3.77 2.55 -27.04
CA ALA A 240 -5.06 2.67 -27.71
C ALA A 240 -5.87 1.36 -27.68
N ALA A 241 -5.23 0.22 -27.93
CA ALA A 241 -5.87 -1.10 -27.91
C ALA A 241 -6.33 -1.53 -26.52
N ASN A 242 -5.70 -0.99 -25.47
CA ASN A 242 -5.97 -1.36 -24.08
C ASN A 242 -6.84 -0.33 -23.35
N CYS A 243 -7.09 0.85 -23.91
CA CYS A 243 -8.05 1.82 -23.39
C CYS A 243 -9.50 1.44 -23.70
N ARG A 244 -9.92 0.25 -23.28
CA ARG A 244 -11.30 -0.22 -23.41
C ARG A 244 -12.26 0.53 -22.49
N LYS A 245 -13.55 0.44 -22.78
CA LYS A 245 -14.59 1.10 -21.97
C LYS A 245 -14.64 0.48 -20.57
N PRO A 246 -14.78 1.28 -19.49
CA PRO A 246 -15.01 0.73 -18.15
C PRO A 246 -16.21 -0.22 -18.12
N GLY A 247 -16.04 -1.38 -17.48
CA GLY A 247 -17.03 -2.47 -17.42
C GLY A 247 -16.66 -3.67 -18.29
N GLU A 248 -15.82 -3.48 -19.31
CA GLU A 248 -15.28 -4.59 -20.12
C GLU A 248 -14.12 -5.28 -19.41
N HIS A 249 -14.06 -6.61 -19.50
CA HIS A 249 -12.93 -7.42 -19.02
C HIS A 249 -12.85 -8.73 -19.80
N ASP A 250 -11.68 -9.35 -19.79
CA ASP A 250 -11.53 -10.73 -20.23
C ASP A 250 -12.10 -11.65 -19.14
N ALA A 251 -13.03 -12.53 -19.52
CA ALA A 251 -13.66 -13.47 -18.59
C ALA A 251 -12.67 -14.49 -18.00
N MET A 252 -11.60 -14.82 -18.73
CA MET A 252 -10.58 -15.77 -18.27
C MET A 252 -9.48 -15.10 -17.45
N ASP A 253 -9.35 -13.78 -17.52
CA ASP A 253 -8.37 -13.01 -16.76
C ASP A 253 -8.92 -11.64 -16.31
N PRO A 254 -9.95 -11.64 -15.43
CA PRO A 254 -10.70 -10.43 -15.10
C PRO A 254 -9.84 -9.41 -14.36
N GLU A 255 -9.07 -9.82 -13.34
CA GLU A 255 -8.27 -8.87 -12.55
C GLU A 255 -7.17 -8.22 -13.40
N PHE A 256 -6.42 -9.00 -14.19
CA PHE A 256 -5.35 -8.46 -15.02
C PHE A 256 -5.87 -7.59 -16.15
N SER A 257 -6.93 -8.01 -16.85
CA SER A 257 -7.50 -7.21 -17.94
C SER A 257 -8.08 -5.89 -17.43
N ILE A 258 -8.75 -5.88 -16.26
CA ILE A 258 -9.22 -4.65 -15.62
C ILE A 258 -8.04 -3.75 -15.22
N LEU A 259 -7.02 -4.31 -14.56
CA LEU A 259 -5.80 -3.58 -14.18
C LEU A 259 -5.17 -2.90 -15.40
N LYS A 260 -4.85 -3.69 -16.44
CA LYS A 260 -4.19 -3.21 -17.65
C LYS A 260 -4.99 -2.11 -18.34
N GLN A 261 -6.30 -2.28 -18.46
CA GLN A 261 -7.15 -1.26 -19.08
C GLN A 261 -7.22 0.03 -18.26
N ARG A 262 -7.26 -0.07 -16.92
CA ARG A 262 -7.22 1.11 -16.03
C ARG A 262 -5.89 1.84 -16.15
N LEU A 263 -4.77 1.13 -16.14
CA LEU A 263 -3.43 1.70 -16.36
C LEU A 263 -3.36 2.42 -17.72
N ALA A 264 -3.80 1.77 -18.80
CA ALA A 264 -3.79 2.37 -20.14
C ALA A 264 -4.61 3.67 -20.19
N ARG A 265 -5.82 3.66 -19.63
CA ARG A 265 -6.67 4.86 -19.53
C ARG A 265 -5.99 5.96 -18.71
N ARG A 266 -5.35 5.61 -17.59
CA ARG A 266 -4.62 6.57 -16.76
C ARG A 266 -3.45 7.20 -17.50
N MET A 267 -2.64 6.40 -18.18
CA MET A 267 -1.51 6.89 -18.99
C MET A 267 -1.96 7.88 -20.06
N ARG A 268 -3.01 7.54 -20.83
CA ARG A 268 -3.57 8.46 -21.83
C ARG A 268 -4.15 9.73 -21.21
N TYR A 269 -4.81 9.61 -20.06
CA TYR A 269 -5.33 10.77 -19.32
C TYR A 269 -4.21 11.73 -18.88
N GLU A 270 -3.07 11.18 -18.47
CA GLU A 270 -1.86 11.96 -18.12
C GLU A 270 -1.08 12.49 -19.34
N GLY A 271 -1.55 12.18 -20.56
CA GLY A 271 -0.96 12.66 -21.82
C GLY A 271 0.23 11.84 -22.31
N MET A 272 0.42 10.62 -21.80
CA MET A 272 1.48 9.72 -22.23
C MET A 272 1.16 9.06 -23.58
N THR A 273 2.21 8.73 -24.33
CA THR A 273 2.14 7.99 -25.60
C THR A 273 2.70 6.57 -25.44
N ASP A 274 2.64 5.78 -26.51
CA ASP A 274 3.16 4.40 -26.49
C ASP A 274 4.68 4.37 -26.23
N GLU A 275 5.39 5.42 -26.66
CA GLU A 275 6.83 5.60 -26.43
C GLU A 275 7.20 5.82 -24.97
N ASP A 276 6.27 6.33 -24.14
CA ASP A 276 6.51 6.57 -22.71
C ASP A 276 6.44 5.29 -21.87
N ILE A 277 5.88 4.20 -22.41
CA ILE A 277 5.74 2.91 -21.74
C ILE A 277 7.12 2.23 -21.70
N GLN A 278 8.04 2.67 -20.84
CA GLN A 278 9.42 2.15 -20.84
C GLN A 278 9.81 1.44 -19.56
N ALA A 279 9.38 1.94 -18.40
CA ALA A 279 9.99 1.61 -17.13
C ALA A 279 8.99 1.08 -16.08
N MET A 280 9.45 0.12 -15.29
CA MET A 280 8.66 -0.54 -14.24
C MET A 280 8.34 0.38 -13.06
N ASP A 281 9.26 1.26 -12.68
CA ASP A 281 9.08 2.25 -11.63
C ASP A 281 8.01 3.30 -12.01
N LEU A 282 8.03 3.79 -13.26
CA LEU A 282 6.97 4.64 -13.79
C LEU A 282 5.61 3.92 -13.75
N LEU A 283 5.56 2.65 -14.17
CA LEU A 283 4.30 1.89 -14.16
C LEU A 283 3.77 1.66 -12.74
N ALA A 284 4.64 1.43 -11.76
CA ALA A 284 4.23 1.34 -10.35
C ALA A 284 3.66 2.67 -9.83
N GLN A 285 4.22 3.81 -10.24
CA GLN A 285 3.69 5.14 -9.90
C GLN A 285 2.33 5.41 -10.57
N ILE A 286 2.14 4.99 -11.82
CA ILE A 286 0.84 5.09 -12.50
C ILE A 286 -0.19 4.18 -11.82
N ALA A 287 0.21 2.96 -11.42
CA ALA A 287 -0.64 2.04 -10.71
C ALA A 287 -1.09 2.62 -9.37
N GLU A 288 -0.19 3.26 -8.62
CA GLU A 288 -0.53 3.92 -7.35
C GLU A 288 -1.62 4.97 -7.55
N ARG A 289 -1.42 5.91 -8.49
CA ARG A 289 -2.41 6.95 -8.76
C ARG A 289 -3.73 6.39 -9.28
N THR A 290 -3.69 5.33 -10.08
CA THR A 290 -4.89 4.65 -10.59
C THR A 290 -5.68 4.02 -9.44
N ILE A 291 -5.01 3.28 -8.56
CA ILE A 291 -5.62 2.59 -7.43
C ILE A 291 -6.11 3.60 -6.38
N HIS A 292 -5.38 4.70 -6.17
CA HIS A 292 -5.79 5.80 -5.31
C HIS A 292 -7.11 6.41 -5.77
N ASP A 293 -7.23 6.76 -7.06
CA ASP A 293 -8.46 7.32 -7.62
C ASP A 293 -9.63 6.34 -7.56
N ASP A 294 -9.38 5.05 -7.80
CA ASP A 294 -10.39 4.01 -7.65
C ASP A 294 -10.86 3.88 -6.19
N MET A 295 -9.94 3.97 -5.22
CA MET A 295 -10.28 3.96 -3.79
C MET A 295 -11.11 5.17 -3.39
N GLU A 296 -10.71 6.38 -3.81
CA GLU A 296 -11.48 7.62 -3.59
C GLU A 296 -12.89 7.52 -4.18
N TYR A 297 -13.02 6.95 -5.38
CA TYR A 297 -14.32 6.67 -5.97
C TYR A 297 -15.17 5.74 -5.10
N LEU A 298 -14.59 4.66 -4.57
CA LEU A 298 -15.31 3.73 -3.69
C LEU A 298 -15.70 4.38 -2.37
N ILE A 299 -14.80 5.12 -1.73
CA ILE A 299 -15.05 5.84 -0.47
C ILE A 299 -16.22 6.81 -0.63
N LYS A 300 -16.24 7.59 -1.72
CA LYS A 300 -17.34 8.52 -2.01
C LYS A 300 -18.73 7.86 -2.05
N HIS A 301 -18.81 6.58 -2.42
CA HIS A 301 -20.08 5.84 -2.52
C HIS A 301 -20.39 4.98 -1.29
N THR A 302 -19.49 4.94 -0.31
CA THR A 302 -19.58 4.02 0.83
C THR A 302 -19.51 4.70 2.18
N VAL A 303 -18.89 5.88 2.27
CA VAL A 303 -18.68 6.61 3.52
C VAL A 303 -19.52 7.88 3.54
N ASP A 304 -20.27 8.10 4.63
CA ASP A 304 -20.92 9.39 4.94
C ASP A 304 -20.03 10.15 5.95
N PRO A 305 -19.33 11.23 5.56
CA PRO A 305 -18.43 11.97 6.45
C PRO A 305 -19.10 12.63 7.66
N ARG A 306 -20.43 12.66 7.70
CA ARG A 306 -21.20 13.13 8.88
C ARG A 306 -21.31 12.05 9.96
N LYS A 307 -21.19 10.77 9.57
CA LYS A 307 -21.37 9.60 10.43
C LYS A 307 -20.05 8.93 10.80
N ALA A 308 -19.04 9.06 9.94
CA ALA A 308 -17.74 8.45 10.13
C ALA A 308 -16.63 9.46 9.84
N ASP A 309 -15.55 9.34 10.60
CA ASP A 309 -14.27 9.96 10.27
C ASP A 309 -13.40 8.90 9.57
N TYR A 310 -12.56 9.28 8.61
CA TYR A 310 -11.73 8.29 7.92
C TYR A 310 -10.37 8.83 7.50
N ALA A 311 -9.40 7.93 7.32
CA ALA A 311 -8.10 8.24 6.77
C ALA A 311 -7.87 7.46 5.47
N VAL A 312 -7.10 8.05 4.56
CA VAL A 312 -6.66 7.41 3.31
C VAL A 312 -5.16 7.54 3.20
N ILE A 313 -4.52 6.41 2.95
CA ILE A 313 -3.08 6.26 2.85
C ILE A 313 -2.80 5.46 1.59
N SER A 314 -2.18 6.09 0.61
CA SER A 314 -1.67 5.41 -0.58
C SER A 314 -0.18 5.63 -0.74
N GLY A 315 0.46 4.67 -1.38
CA GLY A 315 1.88 4.71 -1.67
C GLY A 315 2.32 3.49 -2.45
N ILE A 316 3.63 3.30 -2.57
CA ILE A 316 4.21 2.16 -3.26
C ILE A 316 5.00 1.33 -2.26
N GLN A 317 4.68 0.04 -2.15
CA GLN A 317 5.50 -0.90 -1.40
C GLN A 317 6.72 -1.30 -2.22
N ILE A 318 7.91 -1.19 -1.63
CA ILE A 318 9.17 -1.44 -2.33
C ILE A 318 9.94 -2.52 -1.58
N HIS A 319 10.15 -3.63 -2.25
CA HIS A 319 10.96 -4.75 -1.78
C HIS A 319 12.40 -4.51 -2.20
N SER A 320 13.30 -4.42 -1.24
CA SER A 320 14.72 -4.34 -1.52
C SER A 320 15.39 -5.57 -0.91
N TRP A 321 15.35 -6.66 -1.66
CA TRP A 321 15.87 -7.97 -1.25
C TRP A 321 17.23 -8.23 -1.87
N GLY A 322 17.92 -9.29 -1.44
CA GLY A 322 19.15 -9.78 -2.07
C GLY A 322 19.04 -9.92 -3.59
N GLU A 323 20.17 -9.84 -4.27
CA GLU A 323 20.21 -10.11 -5.72
C GLU A 323 19.93 -11.60 -6.00
N GLN A 324 20.47 -12.45 -5.12
CA GLN A 324 20.23 -13.89 -5.09
C GLN A 324 19.50 -14.26 -3.79
N PHE A 325 18.70 -15.30 -3.86
CA PHE A 325 18.07 -15.86 -2.67
C PHE A 325 19.15 -16.40 -1.72
N ASP A 326 18.98 -16.15 -0.42
CA ASP A 326 19.93 -16.50 0.65
C ASP A 326 21.34 -15.91 0.51
N ASP A 327 21.52 -14.81 -0.24
CA ASP A 327 22.75 -14.04 -0.15
C ASP A 327 22.90 -13.32 1.21
N ALA A 328 24.07 -12.72 1.45
CA ALA A 328 24.34 -12.04 2.73
C ALA A 328 23.60 -10.70 2.88
N ALA A 329 22.83 -10.25 1.87
CA ALA A 329 22.11 -8.99 1.95
C ALA A 329 20.85 -9.15 2.80
N PRO A 330 20.59 -8.21 3.72
CA PRO A 330 19.30 -8.18 4.41
C PRO A 330 18.18 -7.80 3.44
N ASN A 331 17.03 -8.42 3.63
CA ASN A 331 15.78 -7.99 3.03
C ASN A 331 15.29 -6.73 3.76
N LEU A 332 15.19 -5.63 3.02
CA LEU A 332 14.68 -4.36 3.51
C LEU A 332 13.35 -4.07 2.79
N GLU A 333 12.41 -3.52 3.53
CA GLU A 333 11.11 -3.08 3.02
C GLU A 333 11.00 -1.57 3.16
N TYR A 334 10.45 -0.92 2.14
CA TYR A 334 10.21 0.51 2.11
C TYR A 334 8.78 0.79 1.67
N ILE A 335 8.27 1.95 2.08
CA ILE A 335 7.03 2.53 1.57
C ILE A 335 7.37 3.92 1.03
N ALA A 336 7.01 4.17 -0.22
CA ALA A 336 6.99 5.53 -0.77
C ALA A 336 5.56 6.08 -0.64
N PRO A 337 5.22 6.82 0.43
CA PRO A 337 3.91 7.46 0.55
C PRO A 337 3.69 8.46 -0.58
N CYS A 338 2.46 8.50 -1.07
CA CYS A 338 2.02 9.37 -2.16
C CYS A 338 0.89 10.31 -1.71
N SER A 339 -0.19 9.77 -1.15
CA SER A 339 -1.30 10.55 -0.60
C SER A 339 -1.63 10.06 0.80
N VAL A 340 -1.55 10.95 1.78
CA VAL A 340 -1.87 10.66 3.18
C VAL A 340 -2.75 11.79 3.70
N TYR A 341 -3.99 11.49 4.04
CA TYR A 341 -4.91 12.46 4.60
C TYR A 341 -5.95 11.81 5.51
N CYS A 342 -6.58 12.62 6.35
CA CYS A 342 -7.78 12.24 7.09
C CYS A 342 -8.92 13.20 6.82
N VAL A 343 -10.15 12.72 7.03
CA VAL A 343 -11.39 13.50 7.01
C VAL A 343 -12.03 13.32 8.38
N VAL A 344 -11.98 14.38 9.19
CA VAL A 344 -12.53 14.39 10.54
C VAL A 344 -13.57 15.48 10.61
N ALA A 345 -14.77 15.13 11.09
CA ALA A 345 -15.93 16.02 11.10
C ALA A 345 -16.25 16.63 9.72
N GLY A 346 -16.01 15.87 8.65
CA GLY A 346 -16.22 16.31 7.27
C GLY A 346 -15.10 17.17 6.67
N GLU A 347 -14.08 17.53 7.46
CA GLU A 347 -12.97 18.37 7.02
C GLU A 347 -11.75 17.54 6.63
N ARG A 348 -11.26 17.69 5.39
CA ARG A 348 -10.09 16.97 4.86
C ARG A 348 -8.79 17.68 5.25
N THR A 349 -7.86 16.96 5.87
CA THR A 349 -6.52 17.44 6.21
C THR A 349 -5.46 16.48 5.67
N TYR A 350 -4.53 17.01 4.86
CA TYR A 350 -3.37 16.26 4.38
C TYR A 350 -2.30 16.18 5.48
N LEU A 351 -1.69 15.01 5.62
CA LEU A 351 -0.71 14.70 6.65
C LEU A 351 0.67 14.54 6.01
N ASP A 352 1.59 15.46 6.31
CA ASP A 352 2.96 15.36 5.85
C ASP A 352 3.81 14.53 6.84
N LEU A 353 4.00 13.25 6.51
CA LEU A 353 4.79 12.33 7.33
C LEU A 353 6.27 12.74 7.46
N PHE A 354 6.80 13.59 6.55
CA PHE A 354 8.18 14.06 6.63
C PHE A 354 8.40 15.11 7.72
N THR A 355 7.32 15.73 8.21
CA THR A 355 7.36 16.65 9.36
C THR A 355 7.45 15.93 10.70
N ILE A 356 7.11 14.63 10.73
CA ILE A 356 7.14 13.81 11.93
C ILE A 356 8.55 13.22 12.07
N PRO A 357 9.26 13.50 13.17
CA PRO A 357 10.60 12.97 13.38
C PRO A 357 10.54 11.45 13.60
N GLY A 358 11.46 10.72 12.98
CA GLY A 358 11.66 9.30 13.27
C GLY A 358 12.10 9.09 14.73
N LEU A 359 11.88 7.87 15.25
CA LEU A 359 12.27 7.53 16.61
C LEU A 359 13.80 7.57 16.76
N THR A 360 14.26 8.27 17.79
CA THR A 360 15.68 8.32 18.13
C THR A 360 16.16 6.98 18.72
N PRO A 361 17.45 6.64 18.63
CA PRO A 361 18.01 5.44 19.27
C PRO A 361 17.68 5.33 20.76
N ARG A 362 17.57 6.47 21.46
CA ARG A 362 17.16 6.51 22.88
C ARG A 362 15.70 6.07 23.06
N GLN A 363 14.79 6.57 22.24
CA GLN A 363 13.37 6.16 22.30
C GLN A 363 13.21 4.68 21.97
N ILE A 364 13.89 4.21 20.92
CA ILE A 364 13.89 2.79 20.55
C ILE A 364 14.41 1.93 21.71
N SER A 365 15.50 2.33 22.35
CA SER A 365 16.06 1.61 23.50
C SER A 365 15.07 1.53 24.66
N VAL A 366 14.40 2.63 25.01
CA VAL A 366 13.37 2.66 26.07
C VAL A 366 12.21 1.71 25.73
N LEU A 367 11.69 1.77 24.50
CA LEU A 367 10.60 0.90 24.04
C LEU A 367 11.00 -0.58 24.04
N SER A 368 12.24 -0.88 23.62
CA SER A 368 12.76 -2.25 23.62
C SER A 368 12.95 -2.82 25.03
N ALA A 369 13.35 -1.97 25.99
CA ALA A 369 13.50 -2.38 27.38
C ALA A 369 12.14 -2.65 28.04
N SER A 370 11.11 -1.85 27.74
CA SER A 370 9.74 -2.09 28.20
C SER A 370 9.09 -3.34 27.60
N ALA A 371 9.60 -3.84 26.48
CA ALA A 371 9.15 -5.09 25.87
C ALA A 371 9.81 -6.35 26.47
N SER A 372 10.78 -6.20 27.38
CA SER A 372 11.43 -7.34 28.03
C SER A 372 10.51 -7.99 29.10
N PRO A 373 10.32 -9.32 29.08
CA PRO A 373 9.40 -10.01 29.96
C PRO A 373 10.06 -10.27 31.31
N THR A 374 10.26 -9.24 32.14
CA THR A 374 10.73 -9.43 33.53
C THR A 374 9.66 -9.20 34.59
N ASP A 375 8.41 -8.86 34.23
CA ASP A 375 7.36 -8.54 35.22
C ASP A 375 6.04 -9.33 35.07
N ARG A 376 6.04 -10.45 34.34
CA ARG A 376 4.89 -11.39 34.30
C ARG A 376 5.07 -12.64 35.17
N THR A 377 6.03 -12.64 36.10
CA THR A 377 6.31 -13.78 37.00
C THR A 377 5.93 -13.47 38.45
N LYS A 378 4.74 -12.91 38.69
CA LYS A 378 4.05 -13.26 39.94
C LYS A 378 3.33 -14.58 39.71
N PRO A 379 3.67 -15.67 40.42
CA PRO A 379 2.87 -16.88 40.37
C PRO A 379 1.46 -16.51 40.82
N VAL A 380 0.47 -16.83 40.00
CA VAL A 380 -0.91 -16.88 40.48
C VAL A 380 -0.98 -18.06 41.44
N ASP A 381 -1.42 -17.80 42.67
CA ASP A 381 -1.63 -18.83 43.69
C ASP A 381 -2.69 -19.82 43.17
N PRO A 382 -2.37 -21.12 43.03
CA PRO A 382 -3.32 -22.10 42.51
C PRO A 382 -4.56 -22.32 43.40
N ASP A 383 -4.56 -21.81 44.64
CA ASP A 383 -5.69 -21.98 45.57
C ASP A 383 -6.78 -20.90 45.46
N GLU A 384 -6.61 -19.86 44.62
CA GLU A 384 -7.58 -18.75 44.53
C GLU A 384 -8.73 -18.99 43.52
N VAL A 385 -8.74 -20.12 42.80
CA VAL A 385 -9.64 -20.33 41.63
C VAL A 385 -10.77 -21.35 41.85
N TRP A 386 -10.92 -21.96 43.03
CA TRP A 386 -11.97 -22.98 43.24
C TRP A 386 -12.86 -22.77 44.47
N HIS A 387 -13.74 -21.76 44.39
CA HIS A 387 -15.02 -21.81 45.09
C HIS A 387 -16.18 -21.41 44.16
N HIS A 388 -16.68 -22.38 43.39
CA HIS A 388 -18.04 -22.32 42.85
C HIS A 388 -19.04 -22.77 43.94
N PRO A 389 -20.07 -21.99 44.27
CA PRO A 389 -21.20 -22.49 45.04
C PRO A 389 -22.05 -23.40 44.15
N GLN A 390 -22.29 -24.62 44.63
CA GLN A 390 -23.21 -25.56 44.01
C GLN A 390 -24.67 -25.16 44.22
N SER A 391 -25.46 -25.44 43.16
CA SER A 391 -26.87 -25.77 43.12
C SER A 391 -27.93 -24.74 43.55
N LEU A 392 -28.60 -24.16 42.54
CA LEU A 392 -30.06 -23.93 42.58
C LEU A 392 -30.64 -24.17 41.19
N PHE A 393 -30.98 -25.43 40.89
CA PHE A 393 -32.07 -25.75 39.98
C PHE A 393 -33.18 -26.37 40.83
N ALA A 394 -34.33 -25.71 40.87
CA ALA A 394 -35.61 -26.34 41.10
C ALA A 394 -36.63 -25.75 40.10
N PRO A 395 -37.54 -26.58 39.56
CA PRO A 395 -38.26 -26.29 38.33
C PRO A 395 -39.52 -25.45 38.55
N ALA A 396 -40.07 -24.96 37.44
CA ALA A 396 -41.38 -24.33 37.38
C ALA A 396 -42.49 -25.34 37.73
N ASP A 397 -43.27 -25.00 38.75
CA ASP A 397 -44.74 -24.94 38.79
C ASP A 397 -45.18 -23.94 39.87
#